data_AF-A0A943NFJ6-F1
#
_entry.id   AF-A0A943NFJ6-F1
#
_cell.length_a   1.000
_cell.length_b   1.000
_cell.length_c   1.000
_cell.angle_alpha   90.00
_cell.angle_beta   90.00
_cell.angle_gamma   90.00
#
_symmetry.space_group_name_H-M   'P 1'
#
loop_
_entity.id
_entity.type
_entity.pdbx_description
1 polymer ?
#
loop_
_entity_poly.entity_id
_entity_poly.type
_entity_poly.pdbx_seq_one_letter_code
_entity_poly.pdbx_strand_id
1 'polypeptide(L)'
;MKKYGIGLLSMAILIASFLICRFALFDMHKMKQFPLVLLIAGGLFIGISMLFGCSRFPLFASLGYPVSFAAGLIFRQDYADPTGAMTLSSMWIIYLTVYLVIVCIGIVVEIIARKKRKA
;
A
#
# COMPACT_ATOMS: atom_id res chain seq x y z
N MET A 1 4.14 -16.13 21.10
CA MET A 1 3.15 -15.13 20.65
C MET A 1 3.75 -13.86 20.02
N LYS A 2 4.90 -13.32 20.49
CA LYS A 2 5.51 -12.07 19.94
C LYS A 2 5.86 -12.08 18.44
N LYS A 3 6.13 -13.25 17.83
CA LYS A 3 6.62 -13.36 16.44
C LYS A 3 5.58 -12.98 15.38
N TYR A 4 4.29 -13.13 15.66
CA TYR A 4 3.19 -12.83 14.73
C TYR A 4 2.50 -11.48 14.98
N GLY A 5 2.80 -10.83 16.11
CA GLY A 5 2.12 -9.59 16.52
C GLY A 5 2.26 -8.46 15.50
N ILE A 6 3.45 -8.32 14.89
CA ILE A 6 3.68 -7.29 13.87
C ILE A 6 2.91 -7.59 12.57
N GLY A 7 2.83 -8.86 12.17
CA GLY A 7 2.03 -9.28 11.01
C GLY A 7 0.54 -9.01 11.22
N LEU A 8 0.01 -9.37 12.40
CA LEU A 8 -1.39 -9.12 12.75
C LEU A 8 -1.72 -7.62 12.80
N LEU A 9 -0.84 -6.83 13.42
CA LEU A 9 -0.97 -5.37 13.47
C LEU A 9 -0.93 -4.76 12.07
N SER A 10 -0.01 -5.23 11.22
CA SER A 10 0.09 -4.76 9.82
C SER A 10 -1.16 -5.09 9.03
N MET A 11 -1.75 -6.27 9.24
CA MET A 11 -3.00 -6.66 8.61
C MET A 11 -4.17 -5.77 9.07
N ALA A 12 -4.25 -5.48 10.37
CA ALA A 12 -5.26 -4.56 10.92
C ALA A 12 -5.14 -3.15 10.33
N ILE A 13 -3.91 -2.61 10.22
CA ILE A 13 -3.64 -1.32 9.58
C ILE A 13 -4.06 -1.33 8.11
N LEU A 14 -3.74 -2.39 7.38
CA LEU A 14 -4.07 -2.51 5.97
C LEU A 14 -5.60 -2.55 5.75
N ILE A 15 -6.31 -3.35 6.55
CA ILE A 15 -7.78 -3.43 6.51
C ILE A 15 -8.41 -2.09 6.87
N ALA A 16 -7.96 -1.44 7.95
CA ALA A 16 -8.45 -0.13 8.34
C ALA A 16 -8.23 0.90 7.23
N SER A 17 -7.03 0.94 6.65
CA SER A 17 -6.68 1.83 5.55
C SER A 17 -7.56 1.60 4.32
N PHE A 18 -7.83 0.33 3.99
CA PHE A 18 -8.76 -0.05 2.93
C PHE A 18 -10.18 0.44 3.19
N LEU A 19 -10.72 0.22 4.39
CA LEU A 19 -12.09 0.63 4.73
C LEU A 19 -12.24 2.15 4.62
N ILE A 20 -11.28 2.90 5.17
CA ILE A 20 -11.26 4.37 5.10
C ILE A 20 -11.17 4.83 3.65
N CYS A 21 -10.22 4.32 2.87
CA CYS A 21 -10.05 4.75 1.47
C CYS A 21 -11.24 4.36 0.60
N ARG A 22 -11.82 3.17 0.79
CA ARG A 22 -12.91 2.68 -0.05
C ARG A 22 -14.25 3.34 0.25
N PHE A 23 -14.55 3.61 1.52
CA PHE A 23 -15.87 4.09 1.94
C PHE A 23 -15.86 5.56 2.37
N ALA A 24 -14.98 5.93 3.30
CA ALA A 24 -14.97 7.30 3.85
C ALA A 24 -14.41 8.32 2.85
N LEU A 25 -13.38 7.95 2.09
CA LEU A 25 -12.69 8.84 1.14
C LEU A 25 -13.08 8.55 -0.31
N PHE A 26 -14.17 7.83 -0.54
CA PHE A 26 -14.60 7.42 -1.88
C PHE A 26 -14.76 8.61 -2.82
N ASP A 27 -15.40 9.68 -2.36
CA ASP A 27 -15.69 10.85 -3.19
C ASP A 27 -14.42 11.59 -3.66
N MET A 28 -13.30 11.41 -2.96
CA MET A 28 -12.03 12.06 -3.28
C MET A 28 -11.32 11.43 -4.47
N HIS A 29 -11.54 10.14 -4.74
CA HIS A 29 -10.84 9.40 -5.81
C HIS A 29 -11.77 8.70 -6.80
N LYS A 30 -13.04 8.47 -6.41
CA LYS A 30 -14.13 7.85 -7.21
C LYS A 30 -13.83 6.48 -7.81
N MET A 31 -12.78 5.78 -7.35
CA MET A 31 -12.34 4.49 -7.88
C MET A 31 -12.66 3.34 -6.90
N LYS A 32 -13.67 2.50 -7.22
CA LYS A 32 -14.05 1.39 -6.31
C LYS A 32 -13.09 0.19 -6.37
N GLN A 33 -12.51 -0.09 -7.53
CA GLN A 33 -11.70 -1.29 -7.75
C GLN A 33 -10.26 -1.14 -7.23
N PHE A 34 -9.65 0.03 -7.41
CA PHE A 34 -8.24 0.24 -7.08
C PHE A 34 -7.90 0.04 -5.60
N PRO A 35 -8.70 0.55 -4.64
CA PRO A 35 -8.49 0.27 -3.22
C PRO A 35 -8.48 -1.23 -2.88
N LEU A 36 -9.30 -2.03 -3.58
CA LEU A 36 -9.37 -3.49 -3.37
C LEU A 36 -8.16 -4.21 -3.95
N VAL A 37 -7.66 -3.79 -5.11
CA VAL A 37 -6.44 -4.36 -5.71
C VAL A 37 -5.25 -4.20 -4.75
N LEU A 38 -5.06 -3.02 -4.17
CA LEU A 38 -3.97 -2.80 -3.22
C LEU A 38 -4.17 -3.56 -1.89
N LEU A 39 -5.41 -3.77 -1.43
CA LEU A 39 -5.68 -4.61 -0.26
C LEU A 39 -5.21 -6.05 -0.51
N ILE A 40 -5.56 -6.62 -1.67
CA ILE A 40 -5.17 -7.98 -2.03
C ILE A 40 -3.65 -8.07 -2.17
N ALA A 41 -3.02 -7.13 -2.88
CA ALA A 41 -1.56 -7.11 -3.06
C ALA A 41 -0.82 -6.97 -1.71
N GLY A 42 -1.24 -6.03 -0.86
CA GLY A 42 -0.66 -5.84 0.47
C GLY A 42 -0.87 -7.05 1.38
N GLY A 43 -2.05 -7.67 1.33
CA GLY A 43 -2.35 -8.89 2.08
C GLY A 43 -1.46 -10.05 1.65
N LEU A 44 -1.24 -10.22 0.35
CA LEU A 44 -0.29 -11.21 -0.19
C LEU A 44 1.13 -10.93 0.28
N PHE A 45 1.60 -9.68 0.23
CA PHE A 45 2.93 -9.31 0.71
C PHE A 45 3.10 -9.61 2.20
N ILE A 46 2.12 -9.25 3.05
CA ILE A 46 2.15 -9.56 4.48
C ILE A 46 2.16 -11.07 4.69
N GLY A 47 1.25 -11.81 4.05
CA GLY A 47 1.13 -13.26 4.19
C GLY A 47 2.42 -13.99 3.79
N ILE A 48 2.98 -13.68 2.63
CA ILE A 48 4.26 -14.23 2.16
C ILE A 48 5.37 -13.89 3.17
N SER A 49 5.42 -12.66 3.65
CA SER A 49 6.46 -12.25 4.59
C SER A 49 6.39 -12.96 5.94
N MET A 50 5.19 -13.33 6.39
CA MET A 50 5.00 -14.13 7.60
C MET A 50 5.53 -15.56 7.41
N LEU A 51 5.34 -16.17 6.22
CA LEU A 51 5.92 -17.48 5.88
C LEU A 51 7.45 -17.45 5.90
N PHE A 52 8.06 -16.37 5.40
CA PHE A 52 9.51 -16.19 5.42
C PHE A 52 10.06 -15.69 6.76
N GLY A 53 9.21 -15.39 7.76
CA GLY A 53 9.63 -14.87 9.06
C GLY A 53 10.18 -13.44 9.03
N CYS A 54 9.74 -12.62 8.08
CA CYS A 54 10.08 -11.19 8.01
C CYS A 54 9.38 -10.43 9.14
N SER A 55 10.11 -9.53 9.80
CA SER A 55 9.58 -8.80 10.95
C SER A 55 9.21 -7.36 10.61
N ARG A 56 9.92 -6.72 9.68
CA ARG A 56 9.76 -5.28 9.39
C ARG A 56 9.00 -5.04 8.10
N PHE A 57 9.21 -5.90 7.10
CA PHE A 57 8.53 -5.81 5.81
C PHE A 57 6.99 -5.72 5.89
N PRO A 58 6.27 -6.47 6.75
CA PRO A 58 4.81 -6.33 6.88
C PRO A 58 4.34 -4.89 7.12
N LEU A 59 5.10 -4.11 7.90
CA LEU A 59 4.75 -2.72 8.23
C LEU A 59 4.90 -1.80 7.02
N PHE A 60 5.89 -2.03 6.16
CA PHE A 60 6.02 -1.27 4.92
C PHE A 60 4.90 -1.60 3.94
N ALA A 61 4.50 -2.87 3.85
CA ALA A 61 3.37 -3.29 3.01
C ALA A 61 2.03 -2.71 3.50
N SER A 62 1.84 -2.53 4.81
CA SER A 62 0.62 -1.92 5.36
C SER A 62 0.63 -0.40 5.31
N LEU A 63 1.70 0.25 5.78
CA LEU A 63 1.84 1.72 5.80
C LEU A 63 2.03 2.31 4.42
N GLY A 64 2.55 1.52 3.48
CA GLY A 64 2.64 1.92 2.08
C GLY A 64 1.29 2.33 1.52
N TYR A 65 0.20 1.67 1.95
CA TYR A 65 -1.15 1.94 1.46
C TYR A 65 -1.65 3.36 1.80
N PRO A 66 -1.75 3.79 3.08
CA PRO A 66 -2.20 5.15 3.39
C PRO A 66 -1.22 6.22 2.88
N VAL A 67 0.09 5.95 2.86
CA VAL A 67 1.09 6.91 2.35
C VAL A 67 0.95 7.12 0.85
N SER A 68 0.78 6.05 0.07
CA SER A 68 0.61 6.17 -1.37
C SER A 68 -0.74 6.78 -1.74
N PHE A 69 -1.78 6.57 -0.92
CA PHE A 69 -3.07 7.25 -1.10
C PHE A 69 -2.95 8.76 -0.87
N ALA A 70 -2.28 9.17 0.21
CA ALA A 70 -2.01 10.58 0.50
C ALA A 70 -1.19 11.24 -0.61
N ALA A 71 -0.14 10.56 -1.09
CA ALA A 71 0.64 11.04 -2.23
C ALA A 71 -0.21 11.16 -3.50
N GLY A 72 -1.08 10.19 -3.77
CA GLY A 72 -2.04 10.24 -4.86
C GLY A 72 -2.95 11.46 -4.79
N LEU A 73 -3.42 11.84 -3.59
CA LEU A 73 -4.24 13.04 -3.40
C LEU A 73 -3.47 14.35 -3.62
N ILE A 74 -2.21 14.42 -3.19
CA ILE A 74 -1.38 15.63 -3.27
C ILE A 74 -0.91 15.89 -4.71
N PHE A 75 -0.49 14.84 -5.41
CA PHE A 75 0.14 14.96 -6.73
C PHE A 75 -0.81 14.65 -7.90
N ARG A 76 -2.10 14.39 -7.65
CA ARG A 76 -3.06 14.11 -8.73
C ARG A 76 -3.09 15.24 -9.75
N GLN A 77 -3.22 14.84 -11.00
CA GLN A 77 -3.49 15.70 -12.13
C GLN A 77 -4.71 15.13 -12.85
N ASP A 78 -5.65 16.01 -13.16
CA ASP A 78 -6.83 15.64 -13.92
C ASP A 78 -6.58 15.98 -15.40
N TYR A 79 -6.59 14.94 -16.25
CA TYR A 79 -6.44 15.10 -17.68
C TYR A 79 -7.81 15.22 -18.34
N ALA A 80 -7.97 16.21 -19.21
CA ALA A 80 -9.13 16.29 -20.08
C ALA A 80 -9.03 15.20 -21.15
N ASP A 81 -10.04 14.33 -21.24
CA ASP A 81 -10.17 13.39 -22.35
C ASP A 81 -10.43 14.18 -23.65
N PRO A 82 -9.70 13.92 -24.75
CA PRO A 82 -9.94 14.54 -26.06
C PRO A 82 -11.38 14.38 -26.57
N THR A 83 -12.13 13.39 -26.07
CA THR A 83 -13.52 13.10 -26.43
C THR A 83 -14.55 13.78 -25.51
N GLY A 84 -14.12 14.49 -24.46
CA GLY A 84 -14.99 15.22 -23.54
C GLY A 84 -15.81 14.36 -22.57
N ALA A 85 -15.61 13.03 -22.57
CA ALA A 85 -16.48 12.10 -21.84
C ALA A 85 -16.10 11.89 -20.36
N MET A 86 -14.82 11.98 -19.97
CA MET A 86 -14.37 11.85 -18.57
C MET A 86 -13.05 12.59 -18.32
N THR A 87 -12.80 13.04 -17.09
CA THR A 87 -11.44 13.41 -16.66
C THR A 87 -10.69 12.15 -16.24
N LEU A 88 -9.57 11.83 -16.89
CA LEU A 88 -8.69 10.75 -16.44
C LEU A 88 -7.84 11.29 -15.29
N SER A 89 -8.02 10.79 -14.07
CA SER A 89 -7.18 11.20 -12.95
C SER A 89 -5.90 10.38 -12.89
N SER A 90 -4.74 11.02 -12.80
CA SER A 90 -3.43 10.35 -12.62
C SER A 90 -3.29 9.65 -11.26
N MET A 91 -4.28 9.83 -10.36
CA MET A 91 -4.23 9.36 -8.98
C MET A 91 -3.93 7.87 -8.86
N TRP A 92 -4.51 7.01 -9.71
CA TRP A 92 -4.27 5.56 -9.64
C TRP A 92 -2.82 5.19 -9.97
N ILE A 93 -2.21 5.91 -10.92
CA ILE A 93 -0.81 5.70 -11.32
C ILE A 93 0.09 6.08 -10.16
N ILE A 94 -0.09 7.28 -9.60
CA ILE A 94 0.70 7.77 -8.47
C ILE A 94 0.53 6.82 -7.27
N TYR A 95 -0.71 6.42 -7.02
CA TYR A 95 -1.04 5.53 -5.91
C TYR A 95 -0.33 4.17 -6.02
N LEU A 96 -0.28 3.58 -7.22
CA LEU A 96 0.45 2.34 -7.47
C LEU A 96 1.96 2.52 -7.40
N THR A 97 2.49 3.55 -8.08
CA THR A 97 3.93 3.79 -8.16
C THR A 97 4.53 4.03 -6.78
N VAL A 98 3.91 4.89 -5.97
CA VAL A 98 4.39 5.17 -4.61
C VAL A 98 4.28 3.92 -3.73
N TYR A 99 3.21 3.13 -3.87
CA TYR A 99 3.07 1.87 -3.13
C TYR A 99 4.21 0.91 -3.44
N LEU A 100 4.53 0.71 -4.72
CA LEU A 100 5.61 -0.17 -5.15
C LEU A 100 6.98 0.30 -4.65
N VAL A 101 7.26 1.61 -4.70
CA VAL A 101 8.51 2.18 -4.16
C VAL A 101 8.64 1.89 -2.67
N ILE A 102 7.58 2.06 -1.89
CA ILE A 102 7.59 1.77 -0.44
C ILE A 102 7.80 0.27 -0.18
N VAL A 103 7.15 -0.60 -0.96
CA VAL A 103 7.36 -2.06 -0.87
C VAL A 103 8.82 -2.40 -1.16
N CYS A 104 9.42 -1.85 -2.22
CA CYS A 104 10.83 -2.06 -2.55
C CYS A 104 11.76 -1.60 -1.42
N ILE A 105 11.52 -0.44 -0.82
CA ILE A 105 12.27 0.05 0.36
C ILE A 105 12.13 -0.95 1.52
N GLY A 106 10.91 -1.44 1.78
CA GLY A 106 10.66 -2.43 2.82
C GLY A 106 11.46 -3.73 2.61
N ILE A 107 11.60 -4.19 1.36
CA ILE A 107 12.41 -5.38 1.02
C ILE A 107 13.88 -5.11 1.35
N VAL A 108 14.43 -3.98 0.90
CA VAL A 108 15.83 -3.61 1.14
C VAL A 108 16.12 -3.51 2.64
N VAL A 109 15.23 -2.86 3.41
CA VAL A 109 15.36 -2.74 4.88
C VAL A 109 15.35 -4.11 5.55
N GLU A 110 14.46 -5.02 5.13
CA GLU A 110 14.41 -6.37 5.68
C GLU A 110 15.68 -7.17 5.33
N ILE A 111 16.22 -7.04 4.12
CA ILE A 111 17.48 -7.70 3.71
C ILE A 111 18.65 -7.21 4.57
N ILE A 112 18.82 -5.90 4.73
CA ILE A 112 19.89 -5.31 5.55
C ILE A 112 19.76 -5.80 7.00
N ALA A 113 18.55 -5.81 7.55
CA ALA A 113 18.32 -6.23 8.92
C ALA A 113 18.46 -7.74 9.13
N ARG A 114 18.32 -8.55 8.08
CA ARG A 114 18.66 -9.98 8.12
C ARG A 114 20.17 -10.20 8.08
N LYS A 115 20.91 -9.44 7.26
CA LYS A 115 22.38 -9.49 7.22
C LYS A 115 22.99 -9.14 8.59
N LYS A 116 22.52 -8.05 9.22
CA LYS A 116 22.98 -7.63 10.56
C LYS A 116 22.66 -8.62 11.69
N ARG A 117 21.69 -9.52 11.51
CA ARG A 117 21.37 -10.58 12.50
C ARG A 117 22.25 -11.82 12.34
N LYS A 118 22.90 -11.97 11.18
CA LYS A 118 23.77 -13.12 10.86
C LYS A 118 25.27 -12.81 11.04
N ALA A 119 25.65 -11.52 11.00
CA ALA A 119 26.97 -11.05 11.41
C ALA A 119 27.02 -10.92 12.94
#